data_AF-A0A3L7NSI6-F1
#
_entry.id   AF-A0A3L7NSI6-F1
#
_cell.length_a   1.000
_cell.length_b   1.000
_cell.length_c   1.000
_cell.angle_alpha   90.00
_cell.angle_beta   90.00
_cell.angle_gamma   90.00
#
_symmetry.space_group_name_H-M   'P 1'
#
loop_
_entity.id
_entity.type
_entity.pdbx_description
1 polymer ?
#
loop_
_entity_poly.entity_id
_entity_poly.type
_entity_poly.pdbx_seq_one_letter_code
_entity_poly.pdbx_strand_id
1 'polypeptide(L)'
;MGGILGDLQHLVDQQFHLIRQEIEIDARRYTRAVVLCAVGVGVWLTAAVMACLGLSQLMHWSTSPASTDPASLPLWACHAVVAGILAPVGGLLLWMGRAETKLRSYSKGSTAHYVQDAQP
;
A
#
# COMPACT_ATOMS: atom_id res chain seq x y z
N MET A 1 -27.09 17.61 -43.83
CA MET A 1 -27.13 17.31 -42.37
C MET A 1 -26.08 16.30 -41.90
N GLY A 2 -25.22 15.74 -42.78
CA GLY A 2 -24.19 14.77 -42.37
C GLY A 2 -22.92 15.35 -41.69
N GLY A 3 -22.70 16.67 -41.72
CA GLY A 3 -21.47 17.29 -41.18
C GLY A 3 -21.35 17.26 -39.65
N ILE A 4 -22.47 17.42 -38.93
CA ILE A 4 -22.50 17.45 -37.45
C ILE A 4 -22.17 16.06 -36.87
N LEU A 5 -22.61 14.99 -37.55
CA LEU A 5 -22.35 13.62 -37.11
C LEU A 5 -20.86 13.28 -37.24
N GLY A 6 -20.20 13.76 -38.31
CA GLY A 6 -18.75 13.61 -38.49
C GLY A 6 -17.94 14.41 -37.47
N ASP A 7 -18.39 15.61 -37.12
CA ASP A 7 -17.72 16.48 -36.15
C ASP A 7 -17.81 15.91 -34.72
N LEU A 8 -18.98 15.39 -34.32
CA LEU A 8 -19.16 14.66 -33.06
C LEU A 8 -18.27 13.42 -32.99
N GLN A 9 -18.19 12.65 -34.07
CA GLN A 9 -17.33 11.47 -34.10
C GLN A 9 -15.86 11.85 -33.92
N HIS A 10 -15.41 12.96 -34.53
CA HIS A 10 -14.05 13.43 -34.40
C HIS A 10 -13.73 13.89 -32.96
N LEU A 11 -14.64 14.62 -32.31
CA LEU A 11 -14.52 15.04 -30.91
C LEU A 11 -14.44 13.86 -29.94
N VAL A 12 -15.26 12.83 -30.17
CA VAL A 12 -15.24 11.62 -29.34
C VAL A 12 -13.90 10.89 -29.46
N ASP A 13 -13.37 10.78 -30.68
CA ASP A 13 -12.09 10.11 -30.92
C ASP A 13 -10.93 10.88 -30.27
N GLN A 14 -11.00 12.21 -30.30
CA GLN A 14 -10.02 13.09 -29.68
C GLN A 14 -10.07 13.01 -28.14
N GLN A 15 -11.27 12.98 -27.55
CA GLN A 15 -11.43 12.74 -26.11
C GLN A 15 -10.94 11.35 -25.71
N PHE A 16 -11.21 10.32 -26.51
CA PHE A 16 -10.73 8.97 -26.24
C PHE A 16 -9.20 8.90 -26.23
N HIS A 17 -8.54 9.61 -27.15
CA HIS A 17 -7.09 9.68 -27.21
C HIS A 17 -6.49 10.36 -25.97
N LEU A 18 -7.09 11.48 -25.53
CA LEU A 18 -6.68 12.18 -24.32
C LEU A 18 -6.89 11.34 -23.06
N ILE A 19 -8.05 10.69 -22.94
CA ILE A 19 -8.36 9.80 -21.81
C ILE A 19 -7.37 8.63 -21.76
N ARG A 20 -7.03 8.03 -22.90
CA ARG A 20 -6.03 6.95 -22.96
C ARG A 20 -4.66 7.40 -22.47
N GLN A 21 -4.20 8.57 -22.92
CA GLN A 21 -2.93 9.13 -22.46
C GLN A 21 -2.95 9.43 -20.96
N GLU A 22 -4.04 9.99 -20.45
CA GLU A 22 -4.19 10.28 -19.03
C GLU A 22 -4.17 9.00 -18.19
N ILE A 23 -4.86 7.95 -18.64
CA ILE A 23 -4.83 6.63 -17.99
C ILE A 23 -3.43 6.02 -17.99
N GLU A 24 -2.68 6.09 -19.09
CA GLU A 24 -1.33 5.51 -19.14
C GLU A 24 -0.36 6.22 -18.18
N ILE A 25 -0.45 7.55 -18.10
CA ILE A 25 0.33 8.36 -17.18
C ILE A 25 -0.05 8.06 -15.73
N ASP A 26 -1.34 8.00 -15.42
CA ASP A 26 -1.80 7.69 -14.07
C ASP A 26 -1.46 6.24 -13.68
N ALA A 27 -1.59 5.26 -14.58
CA ALA A 27 -1.23 3.87 -14.32
C ALA A 27 0.26 3.73 -13.93
N ARG A 28 1.18 4.33 -14.70
CA ARG A 28 2.61 4.35 -14.33
C ARG A 28 2.86 5.05 -13.00
N ARG A 29 2.06 6.06 -12.64
CA ARG A 29 2.19 6.77 -11.36
C ARG A 29 1.66 5.97 -10.17
N TYR A 30 0.57 5.21 -10.33
CA TYR A 30 -0.01 4.40 -9.27
C TYR A 30 0.80 3.14 -8.96
N THR A 31 1.46 2.55 -9.95
CA THR A 31 2.24 1.31 -9.74
C THR A 31 3.28 1.42 -8.62
N ARG A 32 3.99 2.55 -8.48
CA ARG A 32 4.99 2.73 -7.40
C ARG A 32 4.36 2.69 -6.01
N ALA A 33 3.28 3.44 -5.80
CA ALA A 33 2.58 3.48 -4.52
C ALA A 33 1.92 2.12 -4.21
N VAL A 34 1.36 1.46 -5.23
CA VAL A 34 0.77 0.13 -5.11
C VAL A 34 1.83 -0.90 -4.73
N VAL A 35 3.01 -0.88 -5.36
CA VAL A 35 4.11 -1.81 -5.04
C VAL A 35 4.60 -1.60 -3.60
N LEU A 36 4.82 -0.35 -3.17
CA LEU A 36 5.20 -0.03 -1.79
C LEU A 36 4.17 -0.51 -0.77
N CYS A 37 2.88 -0.27 -1.02
CA CYS A 37 1.80 -0.77 -0.19
C CYS A 37 1.74 -2.30 -0.18
N ALA A 38 1.87 -2.96 -1.34
CA ALA A 38 1.82 -4.42 -1.45
C ALA A 38 2.95 -5.08 -0.66
N VAL A 39 4.19 -4.56 -0.77
CA VAL A 39 5.34 -5.04 0.00
C VAL A 39 5.12 -4.80 1.50
N GLY A 40 4.65 -3.61 1.88
CA GLY A 40 4.34 -3.29 3.28
C GLY A 40 3.30 -4.22 3.89
N VAL A 41 2.21 -4.51 3.17
CA VAL A 41 1.17 -5.46 3.59
C VAL A 41 1.76 -6.87 3.74
N GLY A 42 2.57 -7.33 2.79
CA GLY A 42 3.20 -8.65 2.85
C GLY A 42 4.11 -8.82 4.07
N VAL A 43 4.94 -7.81 4.36
CA VAL A 43 5.82 -7.80 5.55
C VAL A 43 5.00 -7.77 6.83
N TRP A 44 3.94 -6.95 6.89
CA TRP A 44 3.09 -6.83 8.07
C TRP A 44 2.30 -8.11 8.36
N LEU A 45 1.76 -8.77 7.33
CA LEU A 45 1.10 -10.07 7.46
C LEU A 45 2.07 -11.14 7.98
N THR A 46 3.30 -11.16 7.45
CA THR A 46 4.32 -12.10 7.90
C THR A 46 4.67 -11.87 9.38
N ALA A 47 4.79 -10.60 9.79
CA ALA A 47 4.99 -10.23 11.20
C ALA A 47 3.84 -10.71 12.09
N ALA A 48 2.59 -10.52 11.64
CA ALA A 48 1.39 -10.92 12.37
C ALA A 48 1.30 -12.44 12.55
N VAL A 49 1.61 -13.21 11.51
CA VAL A 49 1.65 -14.68 11.59
C VAL A 49 2.72 -15.14 12.59
N MET A 50 3.93 -14.58 12.51
CA MET A 50 5.01 -14.92 13.45
C MET A 50 4.67 -14.55 14.90
N ALA A 51 4.02 -13.40 15.11
CA ALA A 51 3.53 -13.00 16.42
C ALA A 51 2.47 -13.97 16.95
N CYS A 52 1.54 -14.42 16.11
CA CYS A 52 0.50 -15.37 16.49
C CYS A 52 1.08 -16.74 16.89
N LEU A 53 2.07 -17.24 16.13
CA LEU A 53 2.81 -18.46 16.46
C LEU A 53 3.63 -18.33 17.75
N GLY A 54 4.27 -17.18 17.97
CA GLY A 54 4.95 -16.89 19.23
C GLY A 54 3.99 -16.87 20.42
N LEU A 55 2.81 -16.28 20.25
CA LEU A 55 1.80 -16.17 21.29
C LEU A 55 1.19 -17.52 21.67
N SER A 56 0.91 -18.39 20.68
CA SER A 56 0.38 -19.73 20.94
C SER A 56 1.37 -20.61 21.70
N GLN A 57 2.66 -20.52 21.35
CA GLN A 57 3.76 -21.16 22.09
C GLN A 57 3.88 -20.62 23.52
N LEU A 58 3.71 -19.31 23.70
CA LEU A 58 3.76 -18.68 25.02
C LEU A 58 2.59 -19.10 25.91
N MET A 59 1.36 -19.22 25.34
CA MET A 59 0.21 -19.76 26.05
C MET A 59 0.41 -21.24 26.42
N HIS A 60 0.97 -22.05 25.52
CA HIS A 60 1.31 -23.44 25.81
C HIS A 60 2.33 -23.54 26.94
N TRP A 61 3.38 -22.71 26.91
CA TRP A 61 4.39 -22.68 27.97
C TRP A 61 3.81 -22.24 29.31
N SER A 62 2.91 -21.26 29.32
CA SER A 62 2.23 -20.79 30.55
C SER A 62 1.29 -21.82 31.16
N THR A 63 0.82 -22.79 30.37
CA THR A 63 -0.11 -23.86 30.80
C THR A 63 0.61 -25.20 31.04
N SER A 64 1.89 -25.31 30.65
CA SER A 64 2.74 -26.48 30.86
C SER A 64 3.35 -26.46 32.28
N PRO A 65 3.36 -27.60 33.00
CA PRO A 65 3.98 -27.69 34.32
C PRO A 65 5.52 -27.51 34.22
N ALA A 66 6.07 -26.73 35.16
CA ALA A 66 7.39 -26.10 35.13
C ALA A 66 8.64 -27.01 35.05
N SER A 67 8.50 -28.32 34.84
CA SER A 67 9.59 -29.29 34.96
C SER A 67 10.00 -30.01 33.67
N THR A 68 9.46 -29.65 32.50
CA THR A 68 9.55 -30.51 31.31
C THR A 68 10.51 -30.05 30.21
N ASP A 69 10.99 -28.79 30.20
CA ASP A 69 11.75 -28.27 29.05
C ASP A 69 13.23 -27.95 29.36
N PRO A 70 14.20 -28.64 28.71
CA PRO A 70 15.64 -28.37 28.83
C PRO A 70 16.16 -27.28 27.87
N ALA A 71 15.28 -26.59 27.14
CA ALA A 71 15.70 -25.59 26.14
C ALA A 71 16.08 -24.26 26.80
N SER A 72 17.35 -23.87 26.73
CA SER A 72 17.90 -22.64 27.29
C SER A 72 17.36 -21.34 26.67
N LEU A 73 16.71 -21.42 25.50
CA LEU A 73 16.04 -20.31 24.84
C LEU A 73 14.69 -20.80 24.31
N PRO A 74 13.56 -20.31 24.85
CA PRO A 74 12.26 -20.76 24.40
C PRO A 74 11.96 -20.18 23.01
N LEU A 75 11.43 -21.02 22.12
CA LEU A 75 11.12 -20.67 20.72
C LEU A 75 10.19 -19.46 20.58
N TRP A 76 9.32 -19.19 21.56
CA TRP A 76 8.50 -17.98 21.52
C TRP A 76 9.34 -16.70 21.54
N ALA A 77 10.50 -16.70 22.21
CA ALA A 77 11.37 -15.52 22.32
C ALA A 77 12.00 -15.18 20.97
N CYS A 78 12.41 -16.18 20.18
CA CYS A 78 12.96 -15.91 18.85
C CYS A 78 11.87 -15.38 17.89
N HIS A 79 10.66 -15.93 17.96
CA HIS A 79 9.53 -15.43 17.16
C HIS A 79 9.13 -14.01 17.57
N ALA A 80 9.13 -13.71 18.86
CA ALA A 80 8.84 -12.37 19.39
C ALA A 80 9.87 -11.33 18.93
N VAL A 81 11.17 -11.67 18.92
CA VAL A 81 12.23 -10.78 18.41
C VAL A 81 12.06 -10.52 16.92
N VAL A 82 11.85 -11.57 16.11
CA VAL A 82 11.66 -11.41 14.66
C VAL A 82 10.39 -10.61 14.35
N ALA A 83 9.28 -10.91 15.00
CA ALA A 83 8.04 -10.15 14.85
C ALA A 83 8.22 -8.69 15.30
N GLY A 84 8.94 -8.45 16.40
CA GLY A 84 9.25 -7.12 16.91
C GLY A 84 10.10 -6.28 15.96
N ILE A 85 10.95 -6.89 15.12
CA ILE A 85 11.73 -6.19 14.09
C ILE A 85 10.91 -6.00 12.80
N LEU A 86 10.17 -7.02 12.37
CA LEU A 86 9.37 -6.94 11.14
C LEU A 86 8.17 -5.99 11.27
N ALA A 87 7.54 -5.90 12.45
CA ALA A 87 6.39 -5.04 12.69
C ALA A 87 6.68 -3.54 12.43
N PRO A 88 7.74 -2.91 12.97
CA PRO A 88 8.05 -1.52 12.68
C PRO A 88 8.49 -1.32 11.22
N VAL A 89 9.19 -2.27 10.61
CA VAL A 89 9.57 -2.19 9.19
C VAL A 89 8.33 -2.21 8.30
N GLY A 90 7.44 -3.18 8.48
CA GLY A 90 6.16 -3.25 7.74
C GLY A 90 5.28 -2.03 7.99
N GLY A 91 5.20 -1.58 9.25
CA GLY A 91 4.48 -0.36 9.64
C GLY A 91 5.04 0.90 8.97
N LEU A 92 6.36 1.05 8.91
CA LEU A 92 7.03 2.17 8.25
C LEU A 92 6.75 2.18 6.74
N LEU A 93 6.86 1.02 6.07
CA LEU A 93 6.53 0.90 4.65
C LEU A 93 5.07 1.27 4.36
N LEU A 94 4.13 0.80 5.19
CA LEU A 94 2.71 1.16 5.07
C LEU A 94 2.48 2.65 5.31
N TRP A 95 3.17 3.24 6.28
CA TRP A 95 3.06 4.67 6.56
C TRP A 95 3.61 5.51 5.40
N MET A 96 4.78 5.15 4.84
CA MET A 96 5.34 5.80 3.66
C MET A 96 4.42 5.66 2.45
N GLY A 97 3.85 4.47 2.21
CA GLY A 97 2.87 4.26 1.15
C GLY A 97 1.63 5.14 1.29
N ARG A 98 1.10 5.30 2.51
CA ARG A 98 -0.02 6.21 2.80
C ARG A 98 0.35 7.68 2.74
N ALA A 99 1.58 8.04 3.10
CA ALA A 99 2.07 9.40 3.03
C ALA A 99 2.21 9.84 1.56
N GLU A 100 2.74 8.96 0.70
CA GLU A 100 2.82 9.22 -0.74
C GLU A 100 1.44 9.42 -1.37
N THR A 101 0.43 8.63 -0.99
CA THR A 101 -0.93 8.83 -1.55
C THR A 101 -1.56 10.14 -1.08
N LYS A 102 -1.35 10.54 0.18
CA LYS A 102 -1.85 11.83 0.71
C LYS A 102 -1.17 13.04 0.07
N LEU A 103 0.15 13.04 -0.05
CA LEU A 103 0.90 14.15 -0.65
C LEU A 103 0.52 14.34 -2.12
N ARG A 104 0.23 13.23 -2.82
CA ARG A 104 -0.23 13.26 -4.22
C ARG A 104 -1.63 13.86 -4.36
N SER A 105 -2.55 13.60 -3.44
CA SER A 105 -3.87 14.26 -3.44
C SER A 105 -3.76 15.77 -3.23
N TYR A 106 -2.81 16.24 -2.42
CA TYR A 106 -2.58 17.66 -2.20
C TYR A 106 -2.02 18.36 -3.46
N SER A 107 -1.11 17.70 -4.17
CA SER A 107 -0.53 18.24 -5.42
C SER A 107 -1.58 18.37 -6.55
N LYS A 108 -2.46 17.36 -6.76
CA LYS A 108 -3.53 17.42 -7.78
C LYS A 108 -4.51 18.57 -7.51
N GLY A 109 -4.85 18.82 -6.25
CA GLY A 109 -5.75 19.92 -5.85
C GLY A 109 -5.18 21.31 -6.10
N SER A 110 -3.88 21.50 -5.87
CA SER A 110 -3.21 22.79 -6.12
C SER A 110 -3.14 23.13 -7.60
N THR A 111 -2.84 22.16 -8.48
CA THR A 111 -2.80 22.40 -9.94
C THR A 111 -4.18 22.68 -10.53
N ALA A 112 -5.25 22.08 -10.00
CA ALA A 112 -6.61 22.34 -10.47
C ALA A 112 -7.02 23.81 -10.22
N HIS A 113 -6.60 24.37 -9.08
CA HIS A 113 -6.87 25.77 -8.74
C HIS A 113 -6.21 26.75 -9.72
N TYR A 114 -4.94 26.53 -10.07
CA TYR A 114 -4.23 27.40 -11.01
C TYR A 114 -4.80 27.38 -12.43
N VAL A 115 -5.30 26.23 -12.90
CA VAL A 115 -5.90 26.11 -14.24
C VAL A 115 -7.24 26.84 -14.31
N GLN A 116 -8.01 26.84 -13.21
CA GLN A 116 -9.30 27.50 -13.15
C GLN A 116 -9.17 29.03 -13.08
N ASP A 117 -8.12 29.55 -12.44
CA ASP A 117 -7.81 30.99 -12.39
C ASP A 117 -7.17 31.52 -13.70
N ALA A 118 -6.73 30.62 -14.59
CA ALA A 118 -6.06 30.97 -15.85
C ALA A 118 -7.00 31.01 -17.08
N GLN A 119 -8.29 30.70 -16.91
CA GLN A 119 -9.29 30.84 -17.98
C GLN A 119 -9.89 32.27 -17.95
N PRO A 120 -9.67 33.09 -18.99
CA PRO A 120 -10.18 34.46 -19.08
C PRO A 120 -11.69 34.54 -19.38
#